data_AF-A0A1V9FV65-F1
#
_entry.id   AF-A0A1V9FV65-F1
#
_cell.length_a   1.000
_cell.length_b   1.000
_cell.length_c   1.000
_cell.angle_alpha   90.00
_cell.angle_beta   90.00
_cell.angle_gamma   90.00
#
_symmetry.space_group_name_H-M   'P 1'
#
loop_
_entity.id
_entity.type
_entity.pdbx_description
1 polymer ?
#
loop_
_entity_poly.entity_id
_entity_poly.type
_entity_poly.pdbx_seq_one_letter_code
_entity_poly.pdbx_strand_id
1 'polypeptide(L)'
;MIQIISIEFEYRQKTYYALVRIKERNTTEYHITIMNGPLEQKLYGHHVFIEEDGEFLLDPIPDKECSELRQAVGRALCEHYNKPYHLTEKKV
;
A
#
# COMPACT_ATOMS: atom_id res chain seq x y z
N MET A 1 13.42 4.33 13.78
CA MET A 1 13.80 5.55 13.00
C MET A 1 12.57 6.03 12.22
N ILE A 2 12.47 7.29 11.78
CA ILE A 2 11.40 7.70 10.85
C ILE A 2 12.04 7.92 9.48
N GLN A 3 11.69 7.07 8.53
CA GLN A 3 12.10 7.19 7.13
C GLN A 3 10.87 7.55 6.30
N ILE A 4 11.06 8.47 5.34
CA ILE A 4 10.05 8.82 4.35
C ILE A 4 10.66 8.63 2.97
N ILE A 5 9.98 7.87 2.12
CA ILE A 5 10.36 7.69 0.72
C ILE A 5 9.20 8.10 -0.19
N SER A 6 9.49 8.32 -1.47
CA SER A 6 8.47 8.43 -2.50
C SER A 6 8.52 7.19 -3.38
N ILE A 7 7.36 6.65 -3.71
CA ILE A 7 7.20 5.57 -4.67
C ILE A 7 6.32 6.02 -5.83
N GLU A 8 6.63 5.53 -7.02
CA GLU A 8 5.79 5.60 -8.20
C GLU A 8 4.87 4.37 -8.23
N PHE A 9 3.63 4.53 -8.68
CA PHE A 9 2.72 3.41 -8.92
C PHE A 9 1.80 3.67 -10.12
N GLU A 10 1.42 2.62 -10.84
CA GLU A 10 0.44 2.70 -11.92
C GLU A 10 -0.96 2.37 -11.41
N TYR A 11 -1.94 3.22 -11.72
CA TYR A 11 -3.34 2.96 -11.46
C TYR A 11 -4.20 3.43 -12.64
N ARG A 12 -5.01 2.53 -13.21
CA ARG A 12 -5.87 2.82 -14.38
C ARG A 12 -5.11 3.51 -15.53
N GLN A 13 -3.97 2.94 -15.93
CA GLN A 13 -3.11 3.41 -17.03
C GLN A 13 -2.52 4.81 -16.82
N LYS A 14 -2.46 5.29 -15.58
CA LYS A 14 -1.83 6.55 -15.21
C LYS A 14 -0.82 6.33 -14.10
N THR A 15 0.27 7.05 -14.20
CA THR A 15 1.32 7.07 -13.18
C THR A 15 0.97 8.07 -12.08
N TYR A 16 1.08 7.63 -10.84
CA TYR A 16 0.88 8.44 -9.64
C TYR A 16 2.06 8.27 -8.68
N TYR A 17 2.13 9.14 -7.70
CA TYR A 17 3.16 9.13 -6.68
C TYR A 17 2.55 9.05 -5.30
N ALA A 18 3.20 8.33 -4.40
CA ALA A 18 2.84 8.28 -2.99
C ALA A 18 4.07 8.52 -2.12
N LEU A 19 3.84 9.11 -0.95
CA LEU A 19 4.81 9.18 0.14
C LEU A 19 4.58 7.99 1.07
N VAL A 20 5.65 7.30 1.43
CA VAL A 20 5.62 6.18 2.36
C VAL A 20 6.37 6.58 3.60
N ARG A 21 5.67 6.70 4.72
CA ARG A 21 6.28 6.90 6.04
C ARG A 21 6.40 5.56 6.74
N ILE A 22 7.63 5.17 7.02
CA ILE A 22 7.96 3.89 7.65
C ILE A 22 8.06 4.10 9.16
N LYS A 23 7.39 3.24 9.92
CA LYS A 23 7.45 3.20 11.38
C LYS A 23 7.84 1.79 11.81
N GLU A 24 9.06 1.66 12.31
CA GLU A 24 9.56 0.42 12.89
C GLU A 24 9.15 0.36 14.37
N ARG A 25 8.35 -0.65 14.75
CA ARG A 25 8.00 -0.96 16.13
C ARG A 25 8.23 -2.46 16.39
N ASN A 26 7.20 -3.19 16.82
CA ASN A 26 7.19 -4.65 16.89
C ASN A 26 7.01 -5.27 15.49
N THR A 27 6.22 -4.60 14.64
CA THR A 27 6.10 -4.85 13.20
C THR A 27 6.47 -3.58 12.44
N THR A 28 6.83 -3.71 11.17
CA THR A 28 7.12 -2.56 10.31
C THR A 28 5.84 -2.09 9.64
N GLU A 29 5.44 -0.85 9.94
CA GLU A 29 4.26 -0.22 9.36
C GLU A 29 4.66 0.78 8.27
N TYR A 30 3.96 0.74 7.15
CA TYR A 30 4.16 1.62 6.00
C TYR A 30 2.89 2.46 5.83
N HIS A 31 2.96 3.72 6.22
CA HIS A 31 1.85 4.68 6.15
C HIS A 31 1.94 5.42 4.82
N ILE A 32 0.95 5.25 3.96
CA ILE A 32 0.90 5.81 2.61
C ILE A 32 0.15 7.14 2.61
N THR A 33 0.63 8.09 1.80
CA THR A 33 -0.10 9.29 1.39
C THR A 33 0.03 9.45 -0.12
N ILE A 34 -1.07 9.28 -0.85
CA ILE A 34 -1.11 9.47 -2.30
C ILE A 34 -1.08 10.97 -2.62
N MET A 35 -0.19 11.38 -3.53
CA MET A 35 -0.02 12.77 -3.96
C MET A 35 -1.11 13.22 -4.96
N ASN A 36 -2.32 12.70 -4.82
CA ASN A 36 -3.50 13.02 -5.60
C ASN A 36 -4.71 13.02 -4.66
N GLY A 37 -5.28 14.20 -4.39
CA GLY A 37 -6.34 14.37 -3.39
C GLY A 37 -7.54 13.42 -3.56
N PRO A 38 -8.12 13.28 -4.77
CA PRO A 38 -9.20 12.33 -5.01
C PRO A 38 -8.84 10.87 -4.70
N LEU A 39 -7.65 10.41 -5.10
CA LEU A 39 -7.22 9.03 -4.80
C LEU A 39 -6.88 8.84 -3.33
N GLU A 40 -6.27 9.84 -2.68
CA GLU A 40 -5.99 9.81 -1.25
C GLU A 40 -7.28 9.68 -0.43
N GLN A 41 -8.32 10.43 -0.79
CA GLN A 41 -9.63 10.30 -0.15
C GLN A 41 -10.22 8.89 -0.34
N LYS A 42 -9.98 8.25 -1.49
CA LYS A 42 -10.42 6.86 -1.74
C LYS A 42 -9.66 5.82 -0.93
N LEU A 43 -8.39 6.06 -0.61
CA LEU A 43 -7.57 5.18 0.23
C LEU A 43 -7.76 5.46 1.74
N TYR A 44 -8.59 6.43 2.11
CA TYR A 44 -8.80 6.81 3.50
C TYR A 44 -9.23 5.61 4.36
N GLY A 45 -8.62 5.47 5.54
CA GLY A 45 -8.79 4.31 6.43
C GLY A 45 -8.06 3.03 5.99
N HIS A 46 -7.50 3.00 4.79
CA HIS A 46 -6.87 1.83 4.17
C HIS A 46 -5.46 2.12 3.64
N HIS A 47 -4.77 3.11 4.21
CA HIS A 47 -3.46 3.60 3.77
C HIS A 47 -2.28 3.01 4.52
N VAL A 48 -2.50 2.09 5.47
CA VAL A 48 -1.44 1.44 6.25
C VAL A 48 -1.20 0.04 5.71
N PHE A 49 0.06 -0.30 5.45
CA PHE A 49 0.50 -1.65 5.08
C PHE A 49 1.39 -2.18 6.19
N ILE A 50 1.22 -3.45 6.53
CA ILE A 50 1.96 -4.11 7.59
C ILE A 50 2.81 -5.19 6.94
N GLU A 51 4.07 -5.24 7.35
CA GLU A 51 4.95 -6.36 7.05
C GLU A 51 4.99 -7.31 8.25
N GLU A 52 4.66 -8.57 8.00
CA GLU A 52 4.74 -9.67 8.96
C GLU A 52 5.54 -10.81 8.33
N ASP A 53 6.51 -11.36 9.08
CA ASP A 53 7.39 -12.45 8.61
C ASP A 53 8.09 -12.21 7.25
N GLY A 54 8.37 -10.95 6.92
CA GLY A 54 9.03 -10.54 5.67
C GLY A 54 8.09 -10.38 4.47
N GLU A 55 6.78 -10.55 4.67
CA GLU A 55 5.74 -10.45 3.66
C GLU A 55 4.80 -9.27 3.92
N PHE A 56 4.34 -8.62 2.84
CA PHE A 56 3.30 -7.61 2.93
C PHE A 56 1.90 -8.25 2.96
N LEU A 57 1.09 -7.86 3.95
CA LEU A 57 -0.32 -8.24 4.04
C LEU A 57 -1.20 -7.31 3.20
N LEU A 58 -1.77 -7.85 2.12
CA LEU A 58 -2.65 -7.14 1.19
C LEU A 58 -4.10 -7.64 1.30
N ASP A 59 -4.73 -7.44 2.46
CA ASP A 59 -6.10 -7.89 2.67
C ASP A 59 -7.10 -7.20 1.72
N PRO A 60 -8.05 -7.96 1.15
CA PRO A 60 -9.05 -7.42 0.26
C PRO A 60 -10.06 -6.54 1.00
N ILE A 61 -10.29 -5.35 0.45
CA ILE A 61 -11.29 -4.40 0.97
C ILE A 61 -12.62 -4.63 0.24
N PRO A 62 -13.78 -4.54 0.91
CA PRO A 62 -15.09 -4.70 0.28
C PRO A 62 -15.36 -3.70 -0.86
N ASP A 63 -14.85 -2.49 -0.74
CA ASP A 63 -14.92 -1.48 -1.80
C ASP A 63 -13.94 -1.81 -2.93
N LYS A 64 -14.49 -2.08 -4.12
CA LYS A 64 -13.70 -2.52 -5.28
C LYS A 64 -12.67 -1.48 -5.70
N GLU A 65 -13.03 -0.20 -5.76
CA GLU A 65 -12.10 0.83 -6.24
C GLU A 65 -10.98 1.08 -5.23
N CYS A 66 -11.30 1.09 -3.94
CA CYS A 66 -10.34 1.17 -2.85
C CYS A 66 -9.41 -0.05 -2.84
N SER A 67 -9.95 -1.25 -3.05
CA SER A 67 -9.18 -2.49 -3.14
C SER A 67 -8.23 -2.49 -4.32
N GLU A 68 -8.68 -2.07 -5.51
CA GLU A 68 -7.83 -1.93 -6.70
C GLU A 68 -6.71 -0.90 -6.46
N LEU A 69 -7.04 0.26 -5.88
CA LEU A 69 -6.06 1.30 -5.57
C LEU A 69 -5.04 0.83 -4.52
N ARG A 70 -5.50 0.17 -3.47
CA ARG A 70 -4.64 -0.38 -2.41
C ARG A 70 -3.71 -1.46 -2.96
N GLN A 71 -4.19 -2.32 -3.84
CA GLN A 71 -3.37 -3.33 -4.49
C GLN A 71 -2.31 -2.70 -5.40
N ALA A 72 -2.67 -1.66 -6.17
CA ALA A 72 -1.71 -0.96 -7.02
C ALA A 72 -0.56 -0.35 -6.20
N VAL A 73 -0.89 0.35 -5.12
CA VAL A 73 0.09 0.91 -4.18
C VAL A 73 0.90 -0.19 -3.49
N GLY A 74 0.24 -1.26 -3.04
CA GLY A 74 0.87 -2.39 -2.37
C GLY A 74 1.90 -3.11 -3.24
N ARG A 75 1.57 -3.34 -4.52
CA ARG A 75 2.50 -3.93 -5.49
C ARG A 75 3.73 -3.06 -5.71
N ALA A 76 3.53 -1.75 -5.91
CA ALA A 76 4.64 -0.81 -6.03
C ALA A 76 5.54 -0.80 -4.78
N LEU A 77 4.95 -0.93 -3.59
CA LEU A 77 5.71 -1.06 -2.34
C LEU A 77 6.54 -2.36 -2.30
N CYS A 78 5.95 -3.48 -2.71
CA CYS A 78 6.62 -4.77 -2.77
C CYS A 78 7.78 -4.76 -3.77
N GLU A 79 7.57 -4.19 -4.96
CA GLU A 79 8.60 -4.01 -5.99
C GLU A 79 9.75 -3.13 -5.50
N HIS A 80 9.43 -2.00 -4.85
CA HIS A 80 10.45 -1.08 -4.33
C HIS A 80 11.39 -1.75 -3.32
N TYR A 81 10.86 -2.63 -2.47
CA TYR A 81 11.64 -3.34 -1.44
C TYR A 81 12.07 -4.74 -1.85
N ASN A 82 11.74 -5.19 -3.06
CA ASN A 82 11.95 -6.56 -3.54
C ASN A 82 11.42 -7.62 -2.56
N LYS A 83 10.18 -7.43 -2.07
CA LYS A 83 9.53 -8.31 -1.09
C LYS A 83 8.34 -9.06 -1.67
N PRO A 84 8.10 -10.31 -1.24
CA PRO A 84 6.88 -11.04 -1.57
C PRO A 84 5.65 -10.42 -0.87
N TYR A 85 4.47 -10.73 -1.42
CA TYR A 85 3.18 -10.37 -0.83
C TYR A 85 2.20 -11.53 -0.87
N HIS A 86 1.29 -11.57 0.09
CA HIS A 86 0.18 -12.53 0.12
C HIS A 86 -1.14 -11.79 -0.13
N LEU A 87 -1.92 -12.29 -1.09
CA LEU A 87 -3.33 -11.90 -1.25
C LEU A 87 -4.16 -12.91 -0.47
N THR A 88 -4.74 -12.49 0.65
CA THR A 88 -5.73 -13.32 1.36
C THR A 88 -6.99 -13.40 0.48
N GLU A 89 -7.13 -14.46 -0.31
CA GLU A 89 -8.39 -14.70 -1.03
C GLU A 89 -9.50 -14.86 0.00
N LYS A 90 -10.52 -13.98 -0.06
CA LYS A 90 -11.77 -14.22 0.66
C LYS A 90 -12.31 -15.56 0.19
N LYS A 91 -12.30 -16.56 1.08
CA LYS A 91 -13.24 -17.67 0.99
C LYS A 91 -14.64 -17.06 1.03
N VAL A 92 -15.32 -17.12 -0.12
CA VAL A 92 -16.76 -16.85 -0.26
C VAL A 92 -17.54 -17.79 0.65
#